data_AF-R7S8X1-F1
#
_entry.id   AF-R7S8X1-F1
#
_cell.length_a   1.000
_cell.length_b   1.000
_cell.length_c   1.000
_cell.angle_alpha   90.00
_cell.angle_beta   90.00
_cell.angle_gamma   90.00
#
_symmetry.space_group_name_H-M   'P 1'
#
loop_
_entity.id
_entity.type
_entity.pdbx_description
1 polymer ?
#
loop_
_entity_poly.entity_id
_entity_poly.type
_entity_poly.pdbx_seq_one_letter_code
_entity_poly.pdbx_strand_id
1 'polypeptide(L)'
;MRFIKALLAAVSAAVAVTASGPLLVNTPPSPEQCGITVVTWSGGFETYSMVVFKDDEVVQSFRNIPETNATQTDFTWLTNIAAGQQVRIQVFDLLGTIASTGLFTIQPGTSNCSLLN
;
A
#
# COMPACT_ATOMS: atom_id res chain seq x y z
N MET A 1 57.97 18.59 16.64
CA MET A 1 57.09 17.53 16.07
C MET A 1 56.25 16.94 17.19
N ARG A 2 54.93 17.22 17.21
CA ARG A 2 53.98 16.56 18.11
C ARG A 2 52.80 16.11 17.26
N PHE A 3 52.78 14.84 16.89
CA PHE A 3 51.67 14.23 16.15
C PHE A 3 50.64 13.73 17.17
N ILE A 4 49.57 14.51 17.38
CA ILE A 4 48.39 14.06 18.13
C ILE A 4 47.55 13.21 17.17
N LYS A 5 47.47 11.91 17.44
CA LYS A 5 46.63 10.95 16.69
C LYS A 5 45.18 11.16 17.11
N ALA A 6 44.38 11.79 16.26
CA ALA A 6 42.94 11.85 16.42
C ALA A 6 42.34 10.48 16.10
N LEU A 7 41.79 9.79 17.09
CA LEU A 7 40.94 8.62 16.89
C LEU A 7 39.54 9.12 16.46
N LEU A 8 39.16 8.91 15.20
CA LEU A 8 37.77 9.04 14.76
C LEU A 8 37.01 7.79 15.21
N ALA A 9 36.11 7.94 16.18
CA ALA A 9 35.13 6.90 16.51
C ALA A 9 33.96 7.01 15.51
N ALA A 10 33.91 6.10 14.53
CA ALA A 10 32.76 5.94 13.66
C ALA A 10 31.65 5.22 14.45
N VAL A 11 30.63 5.96 14.90
CA VAL A 11 29.41 5.37 15.46
C VAL A 11 28.51 4.99 14.29
N SER A 12 28.55 3.73 13.89
CA SER A 12 27.57 3.17 12.96
C SER A 12 26.28 2.91 13.73
N ALA A 13 25.27 3.77 13.58
CA ALA A 13 23.93 3.50 14.09
C ALA A 13 23.31 2.34 13.29
N ALA A 14 23.34 1.13 13.85
CA ALA A 14 22.60 0.01 13.29
C ALA A 14 21.11 0.20 13.62
N VAL A 15 20.31 0.52 12.60
CA VAL A 15 18.84 0.52 12.73
C VAL A 15 18.41 -0.94 12.85
N ALA A 16 17.88 -1.34 14.00
CA ALA A 16 17.36 -2.68 14.20
C ALA A 16 16.10 -2.86 13.35
N VAL A 17 16.24 -3.54 12.21
CA VAL A 17 15.10 -3.96 11.39
C VAL A 17 14.41 -5.10 12.13
N THR A 18 13.29 -4.82 12.79
CA THR A 18 12.41 -5.88 13.33
C THR A 18 11.87 -6.68 12.15
N ALA A 19 12.17 -7.97 12.06
CA ALA A 19 11.73 -8.80 10.95
C ALA A 19 10.20 -8.78 10.83
N SER A 20 9.66 -8.05 9.85
CA SER A 20 8.28 -8.18 9.42
C SER A 20 8.14 -9.40 8.52
N GLY A 21 7.01 -10.10 8.59
CA GLY A 21 6.69 -11.17 7.64
C GLY A 21 6.64 -10.66 6.19
N PRO A 22 6.56 -11.56 5.19
CA PRO A 22 6.42 -11.17 3.78
C PRO A 22 5.18 -10.31 3.60
N LEU A 23 5.28 -9.26 2.76
CA LEU A 23 4.14 -8.42 2.42
C LEU A 23 3.16 -9.20 1.53
N LEU A 24 1.90 -9.27 1.95
CA LEU A 24 0.82 -9.96 1.24
C LEU A 24 -0.44 -9.10 1.28
N VAL A 25 -1.14 -8.95 0.15
CA VAL A 25 -2.40 -8.20 0.05
C VAL A 25 -3.55 -9.13 -0.31
N ASN A 26 -4.67 -9.00 0.40
CA ASN A 26 -5.88 -9.78 0.14
C ASN A 26 -6.66 -9.17 -1.02
N THR A 27 -7.18 -10.02 -1.89
CA THR A 27 -8.12 -9.58 -2.94
C THR A 27 -9.47 -9.27 -2.29
N PRO A 28 -10.02 -8.06 -2.44
CA PRO A 28 -11.31 -7.72 -1.85
C PRO A 28 -12.44 -8.60 -2.40
N PRO A 29 -13.38 -9.07 -1.55
CA PRO A 29 -14.52 -9.83 -2.01
C PRO A 29 -15.55 -8.90 -2.67
N SER A 30 -15.79 -9.06 -3.97
CA SER A 30 -16.91 -8.47 -4.71
C SER A 30 -17.18 -6.98 -4.45
N PRO A 31 -16.20 -6.08 -4.68
CA PRO A 31 -16.38 -4.66 -4.43
C PRO A 31 -17.43 -4.06 -5.38
N GLU A 32 -18.39 -3.32 -4.82
CA GLU A 32 -19.47 -2.67 -5.58
C GLU A 32 -19.07 -1.26 -6.04
N GLN A 33 -19.51 -0.88 -7.24
CA GLN A 33 -19.35 0.48 -7.76
C GLN A 33 -19.93 1.50 -6.77
N CYS A 34 -19.15 2.53 -6.47
CA CYS A 34 -19.46 3.59 -5.51
C CYS A 34 -19.76 3.08 -4.09
N GLY A 35 -19.36 1.84 -3.77
CA GLY A 35 -19.37 1.28 -2.43
C GLY A 35 -18.06 1.53 -1.70
N ILE A 36 -18.07 1.24 -0.39
CA ILE A 36 -16.86 1.22 0.43
C ILE A 36 -16.26 -0.18 0.40
N THR A 37 -14.99 -0.26 0.02
CA THR A 37 -14.21 -1.49 0.02
C THR A 37 -13.04 -1.37 0.99
N VAL A 38 -12.90 -2.35 1.88
CA VAL A 38 -11.74 -2.43 2.77
C VAL A 38 -10.70 -3.33 2.12
N VAL A 39 -9.53 -2.76 1.85
CA VAL A 39 -8.35 -3.47 1.37
C VAL A 39 -7.51 -3.82 2.59
N THR A 40 -7.06 -5.07 2.70
CA THR A 40 -6.26 -5.54 3.83
C THR A 40 -4.97 -6.20 3.34
N TRP A 41 -3.90 -6.02 4.10
CA TRP A 41 -2.62 -6.69 3.88
C TRP A 41 -2.02 -7.19 5.21
N SER A 42 -0.92 -7.92 5.11
CA SER A 42 -0.12 -8.34 6.25
C SER A 42 1.37 -8.33 5.89
N GLY A 43 2.23 -8.28 6.91
CA GLY A 43 3.68 -8.20 6.73
C GLY A 43 4.15 -6.87 6.13
N GLY A 44 5.42 -6.83 5.75
CA GLY A 44 6.09 -5.62 5.26
C GLY A 44 6.42 -4.58 6.34
N PHE A 45 7.06 -3.51 5.91
CA PHE A 45 7.51 -2.41 6.76
C PHE A 45 6.67 -1.15 6.56
N GLU A 46 6.08 -0.63 7.63
CA GLU A 46 5.40 0.67 7.59
C GLU A 46 6.38 1.83 7.26
N THR A 47 5.96 2.91 6.61
CA THR A 47 4.60 3.19 6.07
C THR A 47 4.37 2.54 4.71
N TYR A 48 3.10 2.37 4.34
CA TYR A 48 2.67 1.74 3.09
C TYR A 48 2.16 2.75 2.06
N SER A 49 2.08 2.30 0.82
CA SER A 49 1.39 2.98 -0.27
C SER A 49 0.49 2.00 -0.99
N MET A 50 -0.68 2.44 -1.45
CA MET A 50 -1.61 1.62 -2.23
C MET A 50 -1.82 2.24 -3.61
N VAL A 51 -1.86 1.42 -4.66
CA VAL A 51 -2.12 1.86 -6.04
C VAL A 51 -3.19 0.97 -6.64
N VAL A 52 -4.19 1.60 -7.25
CA VAL A 52 -5.26 0.91 -7.98
C VAL A 52 -4.95 1.00 -9.47
N PHE A 53 -4.97 -0.15 -10.14
CA PHE A 53 -4.77 -0.27 -11.57
C PHE A 53 -6.03 -0.74 -12.27
N LYS A 54 -6.29 -0.18 -13.44
CA LYS A 54 -7.29 -0.61 -14.41
C LYS A 54 -6.60 -0.70 -15.77
N ASP A 55 -6.68 -1.84 -16.43
CA ASP A 55 -6.00 -2.08 -17.72
C ASP A 55 -4.49 -1.73 -17.69
N ASP A 56 -3.83 -2.05 -16.58
CA ASP A 56 -2.42 -1.71 -16.26
C ASP A 56 -2.08 -0.21 -16.18
N GLU A 57 -3.07 0.67 -16.28
CA GLU A 57 -2.93 2.10 -16.00
C GLU A 57 -3.23 2.39 -14.52
N VAL A 58 -2.45 3.31 -13.94
CA VAL A 58 -2.69 3.79 -12.58
C VAL A 58 -3.87 4.76 -12.60
N VAL A 59 -4.97 4.39 -11.96
CA VAL A 59 -6.15 5.25 -11.84
C VAL A 59 -6.22 5.97 -10.49
N GLN A 60 -5.63 5.39 -9.44
CA GLN A 60 -5.51 6.02 -8.13
C GLN A 60 -4.25 5.62 -7.41
N SER A 61 -3.76 6.52 -6.58
CA SER A 61 -2.61 6.28 -5.71
C SER A 61 -2.82 6.92 -4.34
N PHE A 62 -2.53 6.14 -3.30
CA PHE A 62 -2.56 6.54 -1.91
C PHE A 62 -1.16 6.31 -1.32
N ARG A 63 -0.70 7.22 -0.47
CA ARG A 63 0.66 7.24 0.10
C ARG A 63 0.59 7.47 1.60
N ASN A 64 1.64 7.09 2.32
CA ASN A 64 1.78 7.30 3.77
C ASN A 64 0.62 6.67 4.55
N ILE A 65 0.32 5.38 4.29
CA ILE A 65 -0.69 4.62 5.02
C ILE A 65 -0.01 3.86 6.17
N PRO A 66 -0.49 3.96 7.42
CA PRO A 66 -1.41 4.97 7.92
C PRO A 66 -0.78 6.36 8.02
N GLU A 67 -1.61 7.39 7.96
CA GLU A 67 -1.17 8.80 8.06
C GLU A 67 -0.61 9.12 9.46
N THR A 68 -0.94 8.32 10.46
CA THR A 68 -0.46 8.40 11.84
C THR A 68 0.25 7.11 12.22
N ASN A 69 1.39 7.19 12.92
CA ASN A 69 2.24 6.04 13.32
C ASN A 69 1.48 4.95 14.09
N ALA A 70 0.86 4.04 13.35
CA ALA A 70 0.17 2.87 13.84
C ALA A 70 0.47 1.71 12.90
N THR A 71 0.42 0.49 13.41
CA THR A 71 0.66 -0.74 12.64
C THR A 71 -0.56 -1.11 11.77
N GLN A 72 -1.21 -0.12 11.15
CA GLN A 72 -2.42 -0.32 10.36
C GLN A 72 -2.09 -1.04 9.05
N THR A 73 -2.78 -2.15 8.82
CA THR A 73 -2.62 -2.97 7.61
C THR A 73 -3.92 -3.10 6.83
N ASP A 74 -4.73 -2.05 6.88
CA ASP A 74 -5.96 -1.90 6.10
C ASP A 74 -6.09 -0.49 5.53
N PHE A 75 -6.90 -0.36 4.48
CA PHE A 75 -7.25 0.90 3.87
C PHE A 75 -8.70 0.89 3.40
N THR A 76 -9.43 1.94 3.74
CA THR A 76 -10.81 2.14 3.28
C THR A 76 -10.81 2.87 1.96
N TRP A 77 -11.23 2.19 0.90
CA TRP A 77 -11.28 2.70 -0.46
C TRP A 77 -12.73 2.95 -0.89
N LEU A 78 -13.00 4.14 -1.42
CA LEU A 78 -14.22 4.39 -2.19
C LEU A 78 -14.02 3.79 -3.59
N THR A 79 -14.75 2.73 -3.92
CA THR A 79 -14.67 2.03 -5.20
C THR A 79 -15.32 2.85 -6.31
N ASN A 80 -14.68 3.94 -6.71
CA ASN A 80 -15.15 4.85 -7.75
C ASN A 80 -14.69 4.44 -9.15
N ILE A 81 -14.78 3.14 -9.44
CA ILE A 81 -14.53 2.54 -10.75
C ILE A 81 -15.85 1.98 -11.27
N ALA A 82 -16.11 2.12 -12.58
CA ALA A 82 -17.34 1.62 -13.19
C ALA A 82 -17.50 0.10 -13.02
N ALA A 83 -18.74 -0.36 -12.86
CA ALA A 83 -19.06 -1.78 -12.80
C ALA A 83 -18.64 -2.50 -14.10
N GLY A 84 -18.23 -3.76 -13.97
CA GLY A 84 -17.73 -4.60 -15.06
C GLY A 84 -16.27 -4.36 -15.43
N GLN A 85 -15.62 -3.33 -14.88
CA GLN A 85 -14.19 -3.12 -15.07
C GLN A 85 -13.37 -4.12 -14.24
N GLN A 86 -12.25 -4.55 -14.82
CA GLN A 86 -11.29 -5.41 -14.15
C GLN A 86 -10.15 -4.56 -13.58
N VAL A 87 -9.83 -4.78 -12.31
CA VAL A 87 -8.83 -3.99 -11.59
C VAL A 87 -7.89 -4.90 -10.79
N ARG A 88 -6.71 -4.38 -10.46
CA ARG A 88 -5.81 -4.95 -9.46
C ARG A 88 -5.33 -3.86 -8.51
N ILE A 89 -5.02 -4.25 -7.28
CA ILE A 89 -4.45 -3.36 -6.27
C ILE A 89 -3.04 -3.82 -5.94
N GLN A 90 -2.11 -2.87 -5.85
CA GLN A 90 -0.79 -3.11 -5.31
C GLN A 90 -0.60 -2.33 -4.01
N VAL A 91 0.06 -2.98 -3.05
CA VAL A 91 0.55 -2.37 -1.83
C VAL A 91 2.08 -2.39 -1.86
N PHE A 92 2.68 -1.26 -1.52
CA PHE A 92 4.11 -1.05 -1.41
C PHE A 92 4.44 -0.78 0.05
N ASP A 93 5.51 -1.36 0.57
CA ASP A 93 6.03 -1.03 1.89
C ASP A 93 7.16 0.02 1.81
N LEU A 94 7.67 0.46 2.97
CA LEU A 94 8.73 1.47 3.06
C LEU A 94 10.03 1.05 2.37
N LEU A 95 10.30 -0.25 2.26
CA LEU A 95 11.49 -0.79 1.60
C LEU A 95 11.29 -0.99 0.09
N GLY A 96 10.09 -0.70 -0.43
CA GLY A 96 9.74 -0.88 -1.83
C GLY A 96 9.33 -2.31 -2.19
N THR A 97 9.07 -3.17 -1.20
CA THR A 97 8.47 -4.49 -1.43
C THR A 97 7.06 -4.31 -1.97
N ILE A 98 6.68 -5.12 -2.95
CA ILE A 98 5.38 -5.03 -3.63
C ILE A 98 4.58 -6.29 -3.36
N ALA A 99 3.33 -6.13 -2.93
CA ALA A 99 2.32 -7.18 -2.98
C ALA A 99 1.18 -6.76 -3.92
N SER A 100 0.64 -7.72 -4.68
CA SER A 100 -0.43 -7.49 -5.63
C SER A 100 -1.60 -8.43 -5.38
N THR A 101 -2.82 -7.93 -5.53
CA THR A 101 -4.00 -8.78 -5.63
C THR A 101 -3.98 -9.54 -6.96
N GLY A 102 -4.85 -10.55 -7.07
CA GLY A 102 -5.31 -10.99 -8.38
C GLY A 102 -6.17 -9.91 -9.05
N LEU A 103 -6.50 -10.11 -10.34
CA LEU A 103 -7.49 -9.29 -11.03
C LEU A 103 -8.88 -9.60 -10.48
N PHE A 104 -9.68 -8.58 -10.22
CA PHE A 104 -11.07 -8.71 -9.75
C PHE A 104 -11.99 -7.72 -10.46
N THR A 105 -13.27 -8.08 -10.55
CA THR A 105 -14.28 -7.29 -11.27
C THR A 105 -15.13 -6.47 -10.31
N ILE A 106 -15.32 -5.19 -10.63
CA ILE A 106 -16.22 -4.31 -9.88
C ILE A 106 -17.68 -4.70 -10.16
N GLN A 107 -18.45 -4.91 -9.10
CA GLN A 107 -19.86 -5.28 -9.19
C GLN A 107 -20.75 -4.04 -9.36
N PRO A 108 -21.95 -4.18 -9.94
CA PRO A 108 -22.95 -3.13 -9.91
C PRO A 108 -23.24 -2.70 -8.47
N GLY A 109 -23.26 -1.39 -8.22
CA GLY A 109 -23.67 -0.82 -6.94
C GLY A 109 -24.95 0.01 -7.09
N THR A 110 -25.51 0.43 -5.96
CA THR A 110 -26.73 1.27 -5.91
C THR A 110 -26.45 2.75 -5.63
N SER A 111 -25.21 3.08 -5.29
CA SER A 111 -24.78 4.43 -4.94
C SER A 111 -24.20 5.17 -6.14
N ASN A 112 -24.24 6.51 -6.06
CA ASN A 112 -23.64 7.40 -7.06
C ASN A 112 -22.37 8.04 -6.52
N CYS A 113 -21.35 8.14 -7.36
CA CYS A 113 -20.07 8.79 -7.08
C CYS A 113 -19.42 9.25 -8.40
N SER A 114 -18.44 10.14 -8.32
CA SER A 114 -17.64 10.52 -9.49
C SER A 114 -16.71 9.38 -9.87
N LEU A 115 -17.03 8.71 -10.98
CA LEU A 115 -16.22 7.61 -11.52
C LEU A 115 -14.91 8.12 -12.10
N LEU A 116 -13.89 7.27 -11.99
CA LEU A 116 -12.60 7.48 -12.66
C LEU A 116 -12.61 6.78 -14.02
N ASN A 117 -12.10 7.48 -15.02
CA ASN A 117 -11.96 6.98 -16.38
C ASN A 117 -10.63 6.24 -16.53
#